data_AF-A0A218Q5R7-F1
#
_entry.id   AF-A0A218Q5R7-F1
#
_cell.length_a   1.000
_cell.length_b   1.000
_cell.length_c   1.000
_cell.angle_alpha   90.00
_cell.angle_beta   90.00
_cell.angle_gamma   90.00
#
_symmetry.space_group_name_H-M   'P 1'
#
loop_
_entity.id
_entity.type
_entity.pdbx_description
1 polymer ?
#
loop_
_entity_poly.entity_id
_entity_poly.type
_entity_poly.pdbx_seq_one_letter_code
_entity_poly.pdbx_strand_id
1 'polypeptide(L)'
;MEPDSLATEVILTHPSQSLGRVQLDWTPQPGNYVDFEGKTYAVLERRHRYQLKSGRYHLWNIALYVQSAQRPTEKTLVKGRWVIGDATCGYNAQSEIMRCAVNPEGPCESCSFYEKLAV
;
A
#
# COMPACT_ATOMS: atom_id res chain seq x y z
N MET A 1 14.60 -13.57 -11.56
CA MET A 1 15.14 -12.91 -10.36
C MET A 1 13.91 -12.61 -9.53
N GLU A 2 13.63 -13.40 -8.50
CA GLU A 2 12.40 -13.27 -7.71
C GLU A 2 12.46 -11.97 -6.91
N PRO A 3 11.68 -10.93 -7.28
CA PRO A 3 11.65 -9.66 -6.54
C PRO A 3 11.07 -9.84 -5.14
N ASP A 4 10.36 -10.94 -4.90
CA ASP A 4 9.44 -11.17 -3.78
C ASP A 4 10.14 -11.53 -2.45
N SER A 5 11.48 -11.56 -2.41
CA SER A 5 12.24 -11.86 -1.18
C SER A 5 12.95 -10.64 -0.58
N LEU A 6 13.04 -9.52 -1.32
CA LEU A 6 13.77 -8.35 -0.86
C LEU A 6 12.91 -7.52 0.10
N ALA A 7 13.33 -7.46 1.36
CA ALA A 7 12.71 -6.58 2.35
C ALA A 7 12.79 -5.13 1.87
N THR A 8 11.64 -4.44 1.88
CA THR A 8 11.51 -3.06 1.44
C THR A 8 11.91 -2.13 2.58
N GLU A 9 12.85 -1.22 2.32
CA GLU A 9 13.25 -0.16 3.26
C GLU A 9 12.18 0.94 3.31
N VAL A 10 11.77 1.36 4.50
CA VAL A 10 10.83 2.47 4.70
C VAL A 10 11.59 3.66 5.25
N ILE A 11 11.48 4.81 4.57
CA ILE A 11 12.24 6.02 4.86
C ILE A 11 11.25 7.19 5.03
N LEU A 12 11.19 7.78 6.22
CA LEU A 12 10.49 9.04 6.43
C LEU A 12 11.20 10.13 5.65
N THR A 13 10.46 10.97 4.91
CA THR A 13 11.07 12.03 4.08
C THR A 13 11.53 13.24 4.91
N HIS A 14 10.78 13.61 5.95
CA HIS A 14 11.04 14.82 6.75
C HIS A 14 10.81 14.57 8.25
N PRO A 15 11.89 14.57 9.07
CA PRO A 15 13.29 14.50 8.65
C PRO A 15 13.59 13.18 7.92
N SER A 16 14.60 13.21 7.03
CA SER A 16 15.01 12.00 6.31
C SER A 16 15.56 10.97 7.29
N GLN A 17 14.82 9.89 7.52
CA GLN A 17 15.15 8.87 8.51
C GLN A 17 14.70 7.50 8.04
N SER A 18 15.61 6.52 8.06
CA SER A 18 15.24 5.11 7.86
C SER A 18 14.45 4.63 9.08
N LEU A 19 13.20 4.19 8.84
CA LEU A 19 12.33 3.62 9.87
C LEU A 19 12.60 2.13 10.04
N GLY A 20 13.07 1.45 9.00
CA GLY A 20 13.43 0.04 9.03
C GLY A 20 13.14 -0.67 7.72
N ARG A 21 13.06 -2.00 7.77
CA ARG A 21 12.73 -2.84 6.62
C ARG A 21 11.52 -3.72 6.93
N VAL A 22 10.65 -3.87 5.94
CA VAL A 22 9.42 -4.67 6.04
C VAL A 22 9.29 -5.56 4.81
N GLN A 23 8.86 -6.80 5.02
CA GLN A 23 8.45 -7.68 3.93
C GLN A 23 7.01 -7.33 3.55
N LEU A 24 6.80 -6.99 2.28
CA LEU A 24 5.48 -6.66 1.74
C LEU A 24 5.12 -7.70 0.69
N ASP A 25 3.90 -8.22 0.77
CA ASP A 25 3.31 -9.15 -0.19
C ASP A 25 2.66 -8.43 -1.39
N TRP A 26 2.82 -7.11 -1.45
CA TRP A 26 2.31 -6.24 -2.51
C TRP A 26 3.32 -5.15 -2.87
N THR A 27 3.04 -4.37 -3.92
CA THR A 27 3.95 -3.34 -4.45
C THR A 27 3.36 -1.94 -4.27
N PRO A 28 3.59 -1.27 -3.12
CA PRO A 28 3.03 0.06 -2.87
C PRO A 28 3.48 1.07 -3.92
N GLN A 29 2.53 1.79 -4.50
CA GLN A 29 2.78 2.89 -5.42
C GLN A 29 2.62 4.23 -4.69
N PRO A 30 3.17 5.33 -5.22
CA PRO A 30 2.84 6.67 -4.75
C PRO A 30 1.32 6.88 -4.64
N GLY A 31 0.87 7.48 -3.53
CA GLY A 31 -0.55 7.65 -3.20
C GLY A 31 -1.17 6.47 -2.42
N ASN A 32 -0.47 5.34 -2.33
CA ASN A 32 -0.85 4.26 -1.42
C ASN A 32 -0.43 4.57 0.01
N TYR A 33 -0.97 3.79 0.95
CA TYR A 33 -0.64 3.88 2.37
C TYR A 33 0.02 2.58 2.81
N VAL A 34 0.91 2.66 3.79
CA VAL A 34 1.56 1.50 4.41
C VAL A 34 1.55 1.68 5.93
N ASP A 35 1.28 0.58 6.63
CA ASP A 35 1.39 0.53 8.08
C ASP A 35 2.77 -0.03 8.47
N PHE A 36 3.48 0.69 9.33
CA PHE A 36 4.79 0.31 9.85
C PHE A 36 4.81 0.59 11.35
N GLU A 37 5.12 -0.43 12.17
CA GLU A 37 5.13 -0.34 13.64
C GLU A 37 3.88 0.31 14.25
N GLY A 38 2.70 -0.01 13.69
CA GLY A 38 1.40 0.50 14.17
C GLY A 38 1.06 1.94 13.76
N LYS A 39 1.94 2.61 13.01
CA LYS A 39 1.70 3.94 12.43
C LYS A 39 1.43 3.83 10.93
N THR A 40 0.56 4.68 10.42
CA THR A 40 0.22 4.74 9.00
C THR A 40 1.01 5.84 8.31
N TYR A 41 1.55 5.52 7.14
CA TYR A 41 2.33 6.43 6.33
C TYR A 41 1.81 6.47 4.89
N ALA A 42 1.79 7.66 4.30
CA ALA A 42 1.50 7.82 2.87
C ALA A 42 2.80 7.64 2.07
N VAL A 43 2.74 6.81 1.04
CA VAL A 43 3.86 6.57 0.12
C VAL A 43 3.94 7.73 -0.86
N LEU A 44 5.10 8.39 -0.91
CA LEU A 44 5.38 9.51 -1.79
C LEU A 44 6.20 9.08 -3.01
N GLU A 45 7.19 8.21 -2.79
CA GLU A 45 8.04 7.69 -3.85
C GLU A 45 8.38 6.23 -3.56
N ARG A 46 8.49 5.44 -4.62
CA ARG A 46 9.07 4.10 -4.58
C ARG A 46 10.29 4.06 -5.47
N ARG A 47 11.45 3.79 -4.87
CA ARG A 47 12.75 3.81 -5.56
C ARG A 47 13.37 2.42 -5.58
N HIS A 48 13.62 1.91 -6.77
CA HIS A 48 14.49 0.75 -6.96
C HIS A 48 15.95 1.20 -6.89
N ARG A 49 16.77 0.47 -6.13
CA ARG A 49 18.22 0.63 -6.11
C ARG A 49 18.86 -0.60 -6.71
N TYR A 50 19.58 -0.40 -7.81
CA TYR A 50 20.29 -1.45 -8.53
C TYR A 50 21.79 -1.37 -8.27
N GLN A 51 22.46 -2.51 -8.29
CA GLN A 51 23.92 -2.60 -8.20
C GLN A 51 24.45 -3.43 -9.37
N LEU A 52 25.53 -2.95 -10.00
CA LEU A 52 26.26 -3.70 -11.03
C LEU A 52 27.06 -4.82 -10.36
N LYS A 53 26.76 -6.08 -10.69
CA LYS A 53 27.50 -7.28 -10.23
C LYS A 53 27.71 -8.22 -11.41
N SER A 54 28.94 -8.67 -11.61
CA SER A 54 29.31 -9.62 -12.67
C SER A 54 28.79 -9.22 -14.07
N GLY A 55 28.91 -7.92 -14.41
CA GLY A 55 28.47 -7.38 -15.70
C GLY A 55 26.96 -7.21 -15.89
N ARG A 56 26.14 -7.39 -14.84
CA ARG A 56 24.68 -7.18 -14.90
C ARG A 56 24.16 -6.35 -13.73
N TYR A 57 23.14 -5.52 -13.99
CA TYR A 57 22.43 -4.81 -12.92
C TYR A 57 21.49 -5.75 -12.19
N HIS A 58 21.62 -5.80 -10.87
CA HIS A 58 20.76 -6.57 -9.99
C HIS A 58 20.00 -5.64 -9.06
N LEU A 59 18.71 -5.90 -8.86
CA LEU A 59 17.94 -5.19 -7.85
C LEU A 59 18.53 -5.53 -6.48
N TRP A 60 19.00 -4.52 -5.77
CA TRP A 60 19.68 -4.65 -4.47
C TRP A 60 18.75 -4.27 -3.32
N ASN A 61 17.91 -3.24 -3.52
CA ASN A 61 17.01 -2.74 -2.51
C ASN A 61 15.81 -2.04 -3.16
N ILE A 62 14.68 -2.06 -2.48
CA ILE A 62 13.52 -1.21 -2.78
C ILE A 62 13.35 -0.28 -1.58
N ALA A 63 13.29 1.03 -1.82
CA ALA A 63 13.04 2.02 -0.78
C ALA A 63 11.70 2.72 -1.03
N LEU A 64 10.87 2.80 0.01
CA LEU A 64 9.67 3.62 0.05
C LEU A 64 9.99 4.89 0.83
N TYR A 65 9.85 6.02 0.16
CA TYR A 65 9.88 7.32 0.81
C TYR A 65 8.46 7.68 1.21
N VAL A 66 8.27 7.92 2.50
CA VAL A 66 6.95 8.07 3.09
C VAL A 66 6.85 9.35 3.92
N GLN A 67 5.61 9.77 4.18
CA GLN A 67 5.29 10.80 5.16
C GLN A 67 4.28 10.25 6.17
N SER A 68 4.35 10.74 7.41
CA SER A 68 3.33 10.40 8.42
C SER A 68 1.96 10.86 7.91
N ALA A 69 0.97 9.98 8.00
CA ALA A 69 -0.38 10.28 7.55
C ALA A 69 -1.40 9.78 8.58
N GLN A 70 -2.54 10.46 8.64
CA GLN A 70 -3.69 9.91 9.36
C GLN A 70 -4.23 8.70 8.60
N ARG A 71 -4.92 7.81 9.32
CA ARG A 71 -5.58 6.67 8.69
C ARG A 71 -6.62 7.18 7.69
N PRO A 72 -6.59 6.70 6.44
CA PRO A 72 -7.56 7.10 5.43
C PRO A 72 -8.97 6.66 5.82
N THR A 73 -9.92 7.61 5.85
CA THR A 73 -11.33 7.36 6.24
C THR A 73 -12.10 6.51 5.23
N GLU A 74 -11.76 6.60 3.95
CA GLU A 74 -12.42 5.85 2.88
C GLU A 74 -11.65 4.60 2.43
N LYS A 75 -10.73 4.08 3.25
CA LYS A 75 -10.01 2.84 2.93
C LYS A 75 -10.11 1.86 4.08
N THR A 76 -10.12 0.57 3.74
CA THR A 76 -10.06 -0.52 4.71
C THR A 76 -8.72 -1.24 4.60
N LEU A 77 -8.13 -1.60 5.73
CA LEU A 77 -6.90 -2.40 5.75
C LEU A 77 -7.26 -3.89 5.59
N VAL A 78 -6.82 -4.49 4.48
CA VAL A 78 -7.02 -5.91 4.16
C VAL A 78 -5.66 -6.55 3.95
N LYS A 79 -5.29 -7.52 4.81
CA LYS A 79 -4.02 -8.26 4.70
C LYS A 79 -2.79 -7.35 4.53
N GLY A 80 -2.71 -6.25 5.29
CA GLY A 80 -1.57 -5.30 5.21
C GLY A 80 -1.61 -4.32 4.04
N ARG A 81 -2.69 -4.31 3.25
CA ARG A 81 -2.90 -3.41 2.10
C ARG A 81 -4.13 -2.54 2.30
N TRP A 82 -4.01 -1.25 2.01
CA TRP A 82 -5.12 -0.31 2.10
C TRP A 82 -5.93 -0.29 0.80
N VAL A 83 -7.16 -0.83 0.84
CA VAL A 83 -8.08 -0.89 -0.31
C VAL A 83 -9.14 0.20 -0.20
N ILE A 84 -9.64 0.72 -1.32
CA ILE A 84 -10.68 1.76 -1.31
C ILE A 84 -12.03 1.15 -0.91
N GLY A 85 -12.72 1.86 -0.03
CA GLY A 85 -14.04 1.52 0.49
C GLY A 85 -14.04 0.54 1.64
N ASP A 86 -15.25 0.14 2.00
CA ASP A 86 -15.52 -0.84 3.05
C ASP A 86 -15.30 -2.25 2.49
N ALA A 87 -14.29 -2.95 3.02
CA ALA A 87 -13.97 -4.31 2.60
C ALA A 87 -14.94 -5.37 3.14
N THR A 88 -15.88 -5.00 4.00
CA THR A 88 -16.97 -5.89 4.42
C THR A 88 -18.08 -5.98 3.37
N CYS A 89 -18.05 -5.14 2.32
CA CYS A 89 -18.97 -5.22 1.19
C CYS A 89 -18.55 -6.31 0.19
N GLY A 90 -19.47 -7.18 -0.23
CA GLY A 90 -19.23 -8.26 -1.20
C GLY A 90 -18.88 -7.78 -2.60
N TYR A 91 -19.23 -6.54 -2.95
CA TYR A 91 -18.83 -5.91 -4.22
C TYR A 91 -17.48 -5.19 -4.16
N ASN A 92 -16.83 -5.09 -2.99
CA ASN A 92 -15.55 -4.40 -2.86
C ASN A 92 -14.50 -5.08 -3.76
N ALA A 93 -13.80 -4.29 -4.58
CA ALA A 93 -12.82 -4.79 -5.53
C ALA A 93 -11.48 -5.20 -4.88
N GLN A 94 -11.32 -4.99 -3.57
CA GLN A 94 -10.07 -5.18 -2.82
C GLN A 94 -8.86 -4.52 -3.51
N SER A 95 -9.09 -3.33 -4.06
CA SER A 95 -8.15 -2.58 -4.89
C SER A 95 -7.81 -1.22 -4.25
N GLU A 96 -6.57 -0.75 -4.40
CA GLU A 96 -6.16 0.57 -3.88
C GLU A 96 -6.57 1.72 -4.79
N ILE A 97 -7.05 1.42 -6.00
CA ILE A 97 -7.42 2.41 -7.03
C ILE A 97 -8.91 2.40 -7.39
N MET A 98 -9.64 1.33 -7.08
CA MET A 98 -11.06 1.20 -7.40
C MET A 98 -11.84 0.63 -6.22
N ARG A 99 -12.98 1.24 -5.92
CA ARG A 99 -13.88 0.81 -4.83
C ARG A 99 -14.64 -0.46 -5.18
N CYS A 100 -15.44 -0.41 -6.24
CA CYS A 100 -16.22 -1.51 -6.79
C CYS A 100 -16.69 -1.16 -8.20
N ALA A 101 -17.19 -2.15 -8.96
CA ALA A 101 -17.70 -1.92 -10.30
C ALA A 101 -19.05 -1.18 -10.33
N VAL A 102 -19.91 -1.42 -9.34
CA VAL A 102 -21.31 -0.92 -9.32
C VAL A 102 -21.46 0.49 -8.77
N ASN A 103 -20.53 0.93 -7.92
CA ASN A 103 -20.48 2.28 -7.36
C ASN A 103 -19.01 2.74 -7.20
N PRO A 104 -18.31 3.06 -8.30
CA PRO A 104 -16.90 3.39 -8.27
C PRO A 104 -16.59 4.71 -7.56
N GLU A 105 -17.47 5.71 -7.67
CA GLU A 105 -17.25 7.08 -7.16
C GLU A 105 -17.93 7.36 -5.81
N GLY A 106 -19.02 6.66 -5.48
CA GLY A 106 -19.82 6.95 -4.28
C GLY A 106 -19.28 6.30 -3.00
N PRO A 107 -19.57 6.88 -1.82
CA PRO A 107 -19.20 6.28 -0.54
C PRO A 107 -20.02 5.01 -0.27
N CYS A 108 -19.49 4.13 0.59
CA CYS A 108 -20.18 2.89 0.97
C CYS A 108 -21.38 3.11 1.90
N GLU A 109 -21.34 4.14 2.76
CA GLU A 109 -22.34 4.40 3.81
C GLU A 109 -23.76 4.60 3.28
N SER A 110 -23.91 5.24 2.12
CA SER A 110 -25.21 5.53 1.48
C SER A 110 -25.42 4.74 0.18
N CYS A 111 -24.68 3.64 -0.02
CA CYS A 111 -24.72 2.88 -1.27
C CYS A 111 -25.90 1.89 -1.28
N SER A 112 -26.85 2.06 -2.21
CA SER A 112 -27.99 1.13 -2.38
C SER A 112 -27.60 -0.29 -2.80
N PHE A 113 -26.38 -0.48 -3.31
CA PHE A 113 -25.84 -1.78 -3.70
C PHE A 113 -24.99 -2.45 -2.60
N TYR A 114 -24.88 -1.83 -1.42
CA TYR A 114 -24.04 -2.38 -0.35
C TYR A 114 -24.58 -3.74 0.11
N GLU A 115 -23.71 -4.75 0.10
CA GLU A 115 -24.03 -6.10 0.55
C GLU A 115 -22.97 -6.57 1.54
N LYS A 116 -23.35 -6.77 2.81
CA LYS A 116 -22.40 -7.22 3.83
C LYS A 116 -22.05 -8.70 3.61
N LEU A 117 -20.75 -9.00 3.52
CA LEU A 117 -20.25 -10.37 3.50
C LEU A 117 -20.74 -11.10 4.76
N ALA A 118 -21.38 -12.26 4.56
CA ALA A 118 -21.65 -13.18 5.65
C ALA A 118 -20.31 -13.74 6.13
N VAL A 119 -19.94 -13.44 7.37
CA VAL A 119 -18.76 -13.96 8.06
C VAL A 119 -19.03 -15.38 8.53
#